data_AF-A0A2X1R1X0-F1
#
_entry.id   AF-A0A2X1R1X0-F1
#
_cell.length_a   1.000
_cell.length_b   1.000
_cell.length_c   1.000
_cell.angle_alpha   90.00
_cell.angle_beta   90.00
_cell.angle_gamma   90.00
#
_symmetry.space_group_name_H-M   'P 1'
#
loop_
_entity.id
_entity.type
_entity.pdbx_description
1 polymer ?
#
loop_
_entity_poly.entity_id
_entity_poly.type
_entity_poly.pdbx_seq_one_letter_code
_entity_poly.pdbx_strand_id
1 'polypeptide(L)'
;MKQYIWFHPLYISGTAKATVEGQMRNAEKHGYIVLKEKELNKVSARDHLSIVGHSFPPKSEVEADIDATLLQVRPPEEMEAELAEDIGQREDTGFYIQGETAEKCIKRLQKAGLKKGPQILSLECCIAAAANGIAEQLSSHRFFINTIIEANTSGIGRNPGNLSWSMAEDCFGRVVLQDSKNPWIFLLGGTLVAKRSHGTYQISEVIKTILQQDFHSRFFSYYRPGLRGGVWDDTVRILVSE
;
A
#
# COMPACT_ATOMS: atom_id res chain seq x y z
N MET A 1 18.17 0.74 -5.09
CA MET A 1 16.71 0.77 -5.24
C MET A 1 16.22 2.13 -4.77
N LYS A 2 15.47 2.89 -5.57
CA LYS A 2 14.86 4.14 -5.08
C LYS A 2 13.59 3.82 -4.31
N GLN A 3 13.30 4.62 -3.28
CA GLN A 3 12.09 4.49 -2.46
C GLN A 3 11.17 5.65 -2.80
N TYR A 4 9.95 5.33 -3.21
CA TYR A 4 8.91 6.29 -3.54
C TYR A 4 7.72 6.10 -2.61
N ILE A 5 7.04 7.19 -2.28
CA ILE A 5 5.79 7.14 -1.54
C ILE A 5 4.74 7.96 -2.28
N TRP A 6 3.54 7.40 -2.37
CA TRP A 6 2.41 8.05 -3.01
C TRP A 6 1.20 7.98 -2.09
N PHE A 7 0.65 9.16 -1.78
CA PHE A 7 -0.53 9.30 -0.94
C PHE A 7 -1.76 9.28 -1.85
N HIS A 8 -2.73 8.42 -1.52
CA HIS A 8 -3.94 8.33 -2.31
C HIS A 8 -4.68 9.67 -2.35
N PRO A 9 -5.19 10.16 -3.49
CA PRO A 9 -5.87 11.47 -3.57
C PRO A 9 -7.03 11.61 -2.59
N LEU A 10 -7.84 10.55 -2.41
CA LEU A 10 -8.91 10.56 -1.42
C LEU A 10 -8.40 10.57 0.04
N TYR A 11 -7.21 10.02 0.29
CA TYR A 11 -6.56 10.16 1.59
C TYR A 11 -6.17 11.61 1.84
N ILE A 12 -5.57 12.27 0.84
CA ILE A 12 -5.17 13.67 0.92
C ILE A 12 -6.39 14.58 1.14
N SER A 13 -7.48 14.37 0.40
CA SER A 13 -8.70 15.18 0.56
C SER A 13 -9.44 14.92 1.87
N GLY A 14 -9.34 13.70 2.39
CA GLY A 14 -10.05 13.25 3.60
C GLY A 14 -9.27 13.41 4.90
N THR A 15 -8.01 13.87 4.84
CA THR A 15 -7.14 14.00 6.00
C THR A 15 -6.70 15.45 6.16
N ALA A 16 -6.68 15.95 7.39
CA ALA A 16 -6.23 17.30 7.69
C ALA A 16 -4.86 17.59 7.05
N LYS A 17 -4.77 18.70 6.30
CA LYS A 17 -3.58 19.06 5.51
C LYS A 17 -2.28 19.01 6.31
N ALA A 18 -2.28 19.55 7.54
CA ALA A 18 -1.12 19.56 8.41
C ALA A 18 -0.61 18.14 8.75
N THR A 19 -1.52 17.18 8.89
CA THR A 19 -1.19 15.77 9.13
C THR A 19 -0.52 15.16 7.90
N VAL A 20 -1.11 15.32 6.71
CA VAL A 20 -0.55 14.78 5.46
C VAL A 20 0.85 15.37 5.19
N GLU A 21 1.02 16.68 5.32
CA GLU A 21 2.32 17.32 5.15
C GLU A 21 3.34 16.83 6.19
N GLY A 22 2.90 16.58 7.42
CA GLY A 22 3.71 15.97 8.47
C GLY A 22 4.22 14.59 8.09
N GLN A 23 3.33 13.73 7.60
CA GLN A 23 3.66 12.38 7.15
C GLN A 23 4.58 12.39 5.92
N MET A 24 4.37 13.32 4.99
CA MET A 24 5.26 13.51 3.84
C MET A 24 6.68 13.88 4.29
N ARG A 25 6.82 14.86 5.20
CA ARG A 25 8.12 15.22 5.78
C ARG A 25 8.76 14.06 6.55
N ASN A 26 7.97 13.26 7.26
CA ASN A 26 8.45 12.04 7.92
C ASN A 26 9.02 11.06 6.88
N ALA A 27 8.31 10.81 5.79
CA ALA A 27 8.79 9.91 4.74
C ALA A 27 10.09 10.41 4.09
N GLU A 28 10.19 11.71 3.80
CA GLU A 28 11.41 12.33 3.25
C GLU A 28 12.62 12.17 4.18
N LYS A 29 12.43 12.37 5.49
CA LYS A 29 13.48 12.13 6.50
C LYS A 29 13.99 10.68 6.50
N HIS A 30 13.14 9.74 6.09
CA HIS A 30 13.47 8.32 5.97
C HIS A 30 13.87 7.91 4.55
N GLY A 31 14.20 8.87 3.68
CA GLY A 31 14.79 8.61 2.36
C GLY A 31 13.80 8.36 1.22
N TYR A 32 12.50 8.55 1.46
CA TYR A 32 11.49 8.45 0.40
C TYR A 32 11.45 9.70 -0.49
N ILE A 33 11.21 9.47 -1.78
CA ILE A 33 10.82 10.50 -2.73
C ILE A 33 9.28 10.56 -2.76
N VAL A 34 8.71 11.66 -2.26
CA VAL A 34 7.25 11.88 -2.26
C VAL A 34 6.78 12.19 -3.69
N LEU A 35 5.85 11.40 -4.19
CA LEU A 35 5.28 11.56 -5.53
C LEU A 35 3.96 12.32 -5.48
N LYS A 36 3.80 13.26 -6.42
CA LYS A 36 2.49 13.90 -6.67
C LYS A 36 1.56 12.92 -7.40
N GLU A 37 0.26 13.26 -7.43
CA GLU A 37 -0.79 12.40 -7.99
C GLU A 37 -0.43 11.79 -9.35
N LYS A 38 0.10 12.60 -10.29
CA LYS A 38 0.40 12.19 -11.67
C LYS A 38 1.88 11.90 -11.93
N GLU A 39 2.62 11.44 -10.92
CA GLU A 39 4.07 11.23 -11.02
C GLU A 39 4.50 9.76 -10.85
N LEU A 40 3.57 8.80 -10.86
CA LEU A 40 3.92 7.37 -10.76
C LEU A 40 4.71 6.87 -11.97
N ASN A 41 4.79 7.63 -13.06
CA ASN A 41 5.65 7.35 -14.20
C ASN A 41 7.16 7.38 -13.87
N LYS A 42 7.54 7.91 -12.71
CA LYS A 42 8.93 7.90 -12.21
C LYS A 42 9.35 6.55 -11.60
N VAL A 43 8.39 5.70 -11.26
CA VAL A 43 8.63 4.39 -10.61
C VAL A 43 9.00 3.36 -11.66
N SER A 44 10.12 2.63 -11.43
CA SER A 44 10.56 1.53 -12.27
C SER A 44 10.33 0.16 -11.61
N ALA A 45 10.50 -0.91 -12.38
CA ALA A 45 10.40 -2.29 -11.87
C ALA A 45 11.51 -2.70 -10.88
N ARG A 46 12.50 -1.83 -10.65
CA ARG A 46 13.60 -2.03 -9.68
C ARG A 46 13.46 -1.17 -8.43
N ASP A 47 12.34 -0.46 -8.31
CA ASP A 47 12.10 0.48 -7.23
C ASP A 47 11.14 -0.09 -6.18
N HIS A 48 11.09 0.59 -5.05
CA HIS A 48 10.13 0.38 -3.98
C HIS A 48 9.10 1.50 -4.00
N LEU A 49 7.82 1.16 -4.00
CA LEU A 49 6.72 2.10 -3.92
C LEU A 49 5.88 1.79 -2.67
N SER A 50 5.69 2.78 -1.80
CA SER A 50 4.69 2.76 -0.73
C SER A 50 3.42 3.50 -1.18
N ILE A 51 2.25 2.90 -0.96
CA ILE A 51 0.94 3.56 -1.12
C ILE A 51 0.36 3.80 0.27
N VAL A 52 0.04 5.05 0.57
CA VAL A 52 -0.61 5.46 1.83
C VAL A 52 -2.10 5.67 1.63
N GLY A 53 -2.91 5.06 2.50
CA GLY A 53 -4.36 5.22 2.51
C GLY A 53 -5.04 4.45 3.64
N HIS A 54 -6.36 4.34 3.56
CA HIS A 54 -7.19 3.52 4.42
C HIS A 54 -7.72 2.31 3.66
N SER A 55 -8.08 1.24 4.35
CA SER A 55 -8.66 0.02 3.77
C SER A 55 -10.17 -0.14 4.02
N PHE A 56 -10.86 0.96 4.28
CA PHE A 56 -12.32 1.00 4.42
C PHE A 56 -13.06 0.71 3.10
N PRO A 57 -14.31 0.18 3.16
CA PRO A 57 -15.17 -0.03 2.00
C PRO A 57 -15.69 1.29 1.40
N PRO A 58 -16.13 1.30 0.12
CA PRO A 58 -16.73 2.49 -0.48
C PRO A 58 -17.96 2.97 0.31
N LYS A 59 -18.27 4.27 0.26
CA LYS A 59 -19.55 4.81 0.76
C LYS A 59 -20.70 4.06 0.07
N SER A 60 -21.74 3.71 0.83
CA SER A 60 -22.97 3.21 0.22
C SER A 60 -23.59 4.31 -0.66
N GLU A 61 -24.33 3.95 -1.71
CA GLU A 61 -24.98 4.94 -2.60
C GLU A 61 -25.91 5.88 -1.81
N VAL A 62 -26.55 5.36 -0.76
CA VAL A 62 -27.44 6.10 0.14
C VAL A 62 -26.67 7.14 0.96
N GLU A 63 -25.48 6.80 1.48
CA GLU A 63 -24.62 7.76 2.19
C GLU A 63 -24.06 8.83 1.24
N ALA A 64 -23.71 8.46 0.00
CA ALA A 64 -23.18 9.40 -0.98
C ALA A 64 -24.22 10.46 -1.41
N ASP A 65 -25.49 10.07 -1.54
CA ASP A 65 -26.59 10.98 -1.86
C ASP A 65 -26.94 11.91 -0.69
N ILE A 66 -26.83 11.43 0.56
CA ILE A 66 -27.02 12.26 1.76
C ILE A 66 -25.92 13.32 1.87
N ASP A 67 -24.66 12.95 1.66
CA ASP A 67 -23.54 13.88 1.63
C ASP A 67 -23.69 14.92 0.52
N ALA A 68 -24.02 14.50 -0.71
CA ALA A 68 -24.23 15.41 -1.83
C ALA A 68 -25.33 16.46 -1.56
N THR A 69 -26.34 16.09 -0.78
CA THR A 69 -27.43 16.98 -0.37
C THR A 69 -27.01 17.93 0.76
N LEU A 70 -26.20 17.47 1.72
CA LEU A 70 -25.65 18.28 2.81
C LEU A 70 -24.58 19.28 2.34
N LEU A 71 -23.78 18.90 1.33
CA LEU A 71 -22.73 19.70 0.70
C LEU A 71 -23.24 20.98 0.00
N GLN A 72 -24.54 21.07 -0.30
CA GLN A 72 -25.13 22.28 -0.91
C GLN A 72 -25.48 23.39 0.10
N VAL A 73 -25.35 23.13 1.42
CA VAL A 73 -25.95 23.98 2.45
C VAL A 73 -24.94 24.60 3.43
N ARG A 74 -23.67 24.15 3.47
CA ARG A 74 -22.75 24.49 4.58
C ARG A 74 -21.42 25.16 4.16
N PRO A 75 -20.78 25.93 5.06
CA PRO A 75 -19.49 26.58 4.80
C PRO A 75 -18.32 25.57 4.65
N PRO A 76 -17.27 25.90 3.89
CA PRO A 76 -16.16 24.98 3.57
C PRO A 76 -15.38 24.45 4.80
N GLU A 77 -15.26 25.27 5.85
CA GLU A 77 -14.45 24.95 7.04
C GLU A 77 -15.11 23.92 7.96
N GLU A 78 -16.44 23.90 8.02
CA GLU A 78 -17.21 22.87 8.75
C GLU A 78 -17.21 21.53 7.97
N MET A 79 -17.12 21.62 6.65
CA MET A 79 -17.10 20.50 5.70
C MET A 79 -15.82 19.65 5.81
N GLU A 80 -14.67 20.29 5.98
CA GLU A 80 -13.37 19.60 6.14
C GLU A 80 -13.31 18.82 7.47
N ALA A 81 -13.93 19.34 8.53
CA ALA A 81 -13.98 18.69 9.84
C ALA A 81 -14.92 17.46 9.85
N GLU A 82 -16.11 17.57 9.24
CA GLU A 82 -17.11 16.49 9.18
C GLU A 82 -16.65 15.36 8.23
N LEU A 83 -15.98 15.68 7.12
CA LEU A 83 -15.41 14.66 6.21
C LEU A 83 -14.26 13.87 6.86
N ALA A 84 -13.44 14.54 7.68
CA ALA A 84 -12.39 13.90 8.47
C ALA A 84 -12.98 13.01 9.59
N GLU A 85 -14.11 13.41 10.18
CA GLU A 85 -14.83 12.65 11.19
C GLU A 85 -15.52 11.41 10.59
N ASP A 86 -16.16 11.53 9.40
CA ASP A 86 -16.82 10.41 8.71
C ASP A 86 -15.83 9.36 8.18
N ILE A 87 -14.63 9.78 7.75
CA ILE A 87 -13.52 8.86 7.45
C ILE A 87 -12.99 8.20 8.72
N GLY A 88 -12.95 8.93 9.84
CA GLY A 88 -12.57 8.40 11.15
C GLY A 88 -13.56 7.37 11.74
N GLN A 89 -14.81 7.36 11.27
CA GLN A 89 -15.85 6.42 11.72
C GLN A 89 -15.92 5.13 10.88
N ARG A 90 -15.25 5.08 9.71
CA ARG A 90 -15.26 3.91 8.84
C ARG A 90 -14.19 2.91 9.24
N GLU A 91 -14.62 1.71 9.61
CA GLU A 91 -13.68 0.65 9.99
C GLU A 91 -12.89 0.15 8.78
N ASP A 92 -11.57 0.08 8.96
CA ASP A 92 -10.65 -0.54 8.01
C ASP A 92 -10.95 -2.04 7.90
N THR A 93 -11.15 -2.55 6.68
CA THR A 93 -11.56 -3.95 6.45
C THR A 93 -10.45 -4.80 5.85
N GLY A 94 -9.44 -4.17 5.25
CA GLY A 94 -8.36 -4.86 4.54
C GLY A 94 -8.71 -5.31 3.11
N PHE A 95 -9.92 -5.06 2.62
CA PHE A 95 -10.36 -5.50 1.28
C PHE A 95 -10.32 -4.42 0.22
N TYR A 96 -10.10 -3.18 0.63
CA TYR A 96 -10.13 -2.00 -0.23
C TYR A 96 -8.90 -1.13 0.00
N ILE A 97 -8.66 -0.17 -0.88
CA ILE A 97 -7.82 1.00 -0.61
C ILE A 97 -8.68 2.22 -0.95
N GLN A 98 -9.05 3.00 0.08
CA GLN A 98 -9.86 4.21 -0.09
C GLN A 98 -11.18 3.92 -0.82
N GLY A 99 -11.86 2.83 -0.45
CA GLY A 99 -13.08 2.33 -1.11
C GLY A 99 -12.87 1.68 -2.48
N GLU A 100 -11.63 1.57 -2.97
CA GLU A 100 -11.33 0.95 -4.25
C GLU A 100 -11.02 -0.54 -4.11
N THR A 101 -11.63 -1.36 -4.97
CA THR A 101 -11.21 -2.76 -5.15
C THR A 101 -9.82 -2.82 -5.77
N ALA A 102 -9.16 -3.99 -5.73
CA ALA A 102 -7.84 -4.19 -6.33
C ALA A 102 -7.79 -3.74 -7.80
N GLU A 103 -8.82 -4.09 -8.59
CA GLU A 103 -8.92 -3.71 -10.00
C GLU A 103 -9.04 -2.19 -10.20
N LYS A 104 -9.85 -1.51 -9.37
CA LYS A 104 -10.00 -0.06 -9.43
C LYS A 104 -8.70 0.64 -9.02
N CYS A 105 -8.06 0.16 -7.96
CA CYS A 105 -6.77 0.66 -7.49
C CYS A 105 -5.71 0.54 -8.60
N ILE A 106 -5.58 -0.61 -9.26
CA ILE A 106 -4.65 -0.80 -10.39
C ILE A 106 -4.91 0.22 -11.50
N LYS A 107 -6.16 0.39 -11.91
CA LYS A 107 -6.54 1.38 -12.94
C LYS A 107 -6.17 2.79 -12.52
N ARG A 108 -6.35 3.13 -11.25
CA ARG A 108 -5.93 4.44 -10.71
C ARG A 108 -4.42 4.62 -10.77
N LEU A 109 -3.65 3.64 -10.32
CA LEU A 109 -2.19 3.70 -10.34
C LEU A 109 -1.68 3.85 -11.79
N GLN A 110 -2.28 3.13 -12.74
CA GLN A 110 -1.97 3.27 -14.17
C GLN A 110 -2.32 4.67 -14.69
N LYS A 111 -3.50 5.20 -14.35
CA LYS A 111 -3.92 6.57 -14.71
C LYS A 111 -3.00 7.64 -14.12
N ALA A 112 -2.47 7.39 -12.92
CA ALA A 112 -1.47 8.21 -12.25
C ALA A 112 -0.05 8.06 -12.84
N GLY A 113 0.15 7.13 -13.79
CA GLY A 113 1.36 6.98 -14.59
C GLY A 113 2.17 5.71 -14.34
N LEU A 114 1.74 4.81 -13.44
CA LEU A 114 2.45 3.57 -13.16
C LEU A 114 2.39 2.62 -14.37
N LYS A 115 3.54 2.40 -15.02
CA LYS A 115 3.59 1.61 -16.27
C LYS A 115 3.71 0.11 -16.04
N LYS A 116 4.39 -0.30 -14.97
CA LYS A 116 4.68 -1.69 -14.59
C LYS A 116 4.70 -1.80 -13.06
N GLY A 117 4.50 -3.00 -12.54
CA GLY A 117 4.70 -3.27 -11.13
C GLY A 117 6.13 -2.93 -10.67
N PRO A 118 6.31 -2.29 -9.50
CA PRO A 118 7.63 -2.07 -8.90
C PRO A 118 8.23 -3.40 -8.44
N GLN A 119 9.48 -3.38 -7.93
CA GLN A 119 10.06 -4.56 -7.30
C GLN A 119 9.29 -4.89 -6.01
N ILE A 120 8.98 -3.84 -5.25
CA ILE A 120 8.18 -3.92 -4.02
C ILE A 120 7.08 -2.88 -4.05
N LEU A 121 5.88 -3.32 -3.70
CA LEU A 121 4.75 -2.46 -3.40
C LEU A 121 4.35 -2.63 -1.93
N SER A 122 4.57 -1.61 -1.12
CA SER A 122 4.14 -1.58 0.28
C SER A 122 2.78 -0.91 0.40
N LEU A 123 1.85 -1.60 1.04
CA LEU A 123 0.54 -1.08 1.37
C LEU A 123 0.59 -0.54 2.79
N GLU A 124 0.72 0.78 2.91
CA GLU A 124 0.65 1.49 4.19
C GLU A 124 -0.81 1.89 4.46
N CYS A 125 -1.64 0.86 4.59
CA CYS A 125 -3.07 0.96 4.93
C CYS A 125 -3.34 -0.03 6.06
N CYS A 126 -4.12 0.37 7.07
CA CYS A 126 -4.43 -0.52 8.18
C CYS A 126 -5.05 -1.84 7.69
N ILE A 127 -4.60 -2.97 8.25
CA ILE A 127 -5.16 -4.32 8.02
C ILE A 127 -5.13 -4.73 6.53
N ALA A 128 -4.29 -4.12 5.69
CA ALA A 128 -4.21 -4.45 4.26
C ALA A 128 -3.88 -5.93 3.98
N ALA A 129 -3.29 -6.62 4.97
CA ALA A 129 -2.95 -8.03 4.96
C ALA A 129 -4.07 -8.97 5.44
N ALA A 130 -5.34 -8.53 5.47
CA ALA A 130 -6.47 -9.41 5.76
C ALA A 130 -6.47 -10.65 4.83
N ALA A 131 -6.91 -11.80 5.33
CA ALA A 131 -6.97 -13.03 4.55
C ALA A 131 -7.92 -12.85 3.34
N ASN A 132 -7.48 -13.22 2.13
CA ASN A 132 -8.18 -12.93 0.86
C ASN A 132 -8.40 -11.42 0.59
N GLY A 133 -7.70 -10.55 1.32
CA GLY A 133 -7.81 -9.09 1.25
C GLY A 133 -7.12 -8.48 0.03
N ILE A 134 -7.03 -7.16 0.04
CA ILE A 134 -6.50 -6.37 -1.09
C ILE A 134 -5.06 -6.76 -1.43
N ALA A 135 -4.20 -7.04 -0.44
CA ALA A 135 -2.82 -7.40 -0.68
C ALA A 135 -2.67 -8.70 -1.51
N GLU A 136 -3.49 -9.71 -1.20
CA GLU A 136 -3.49 -10.99 -1.93
C GLU A 136 -4.08 -10.84 -3.34
N GLN A 137 -5.16 -10.07 -3.47
CA GLN A 137 -5.78 -9.77 -4.76
C GLN A 137 -4.82 -9.02 -5.69
N LEU A 138 -4.13 -7.99 -5.18
CA LEU A 138 -3.10 -7.26 -5.93
C LEU A 138 -1.94 -8.18 -6.31
N SER A 139 -1.41 -8.97 -5.36
CA SER A 139 -0.31 -9.90 -5.63
C SER A 139 -0.64 -10.96 -6.68
N SER A 140 -1.90 -11.38 -6.76
CA SER A 140 -2.39 -12.36 -7.74
C SER A 140 -2.66 -11.77 -9.12
N HIS A 141 -2.79 -10.45 -9.23
CA HIS A 141 -3.14 -9.79 -10.47
C HIS A 141 -1.94 -9.71 -11.43
N ARG A 142 -2.18 -9.94 -12.74
CA ARG A 142 -1.13 -9.96 -13.79
C ARG A 142 -0.20 -8.75 -13.79
N PHE A 143 -0.70 -7.58 -13.40
CA PHE A 143 0.08 -6.34 -13.37
C PHE A 143 1.17 -6.32 -12.29
N PHE A 144 0.95 -7.04 -11.19
CA PHE A 144 1.84 -7.13 -10.02
C PHE A 144 2.33 -8.55 -9.77
N ILE A 145 2.17 -9.47 -10.73
CA ILE A 145 2.50 -10.89 -10.54
C ILE A 145 3.98 -11.12 -10.14
N ASN A 146 4.87 -10.23 -10.58
CA ASN A 146 6.31 -10.23 -10.27
C ASN A 146 6.70 -9.20 -9.21
N THR A 147 5.73 -8.56 -8.55
CA THR A 147 5.96 -7.57 -7.50
C THR A 147 5.80 -8.23 -6.14
N ILE A 148 6.75 -7.98 -5.24
CA ILE A 148 6.60 -8.35 -3.83
C ILE A 148 5.64 -7.35 -3.19
N ILE A 149 4.48 -7.81 -2.75
CA ILE A 149 3.53 -7.00 -1.99
C ILE A 149 3.85 -7.13 -0.51
N GLU A 150 4.16 -6.01 0.13
CA GLU A 150 4.35 -5.89 1.57
C GLU A 150 3.10 -5.25 2.18
N ALA A 151 2.48 -5.89 3.18
CA ALA A 151 1.29 -5.38 3.84
C ALA A 151 1.27 -5.75 5.32
N ASN A 152 0.59 -4.97 6.16
CA ASN A 152 0.52 -5.22 7.60
C ASN A 152 -0.86 -5.74 8.03
N THR A 153 -0.91 -6.50 9.12
CA THR A 153 -2.17 -7.07 9.65
C THR A 153 -2.84 -6.21 10.73
N SER A 154 -2.41 -4.96 10.94
CA SER A 154 -2.87 -4.10 12.05
C SER A 154 -3.08 -2.65 11.65
N GLY A 155 -3.26 -1.76 12.63
CA GLY A 155 -3.17 -0.33 12.43
C GLY A 155 -1.72 0.10 12.15
N ILE A 156 -1.55 0.91 11.11
CA ILE A 156 -0.27 1.49 10.71
C ILE A 156 -0.45 2.99 10.46
N GLY A 157 0.59 3.77 10.74
CA GLY A 157 0.66 5.15 10.27
C GLY A 157 2.07 5.68 10.21
N ARG A 158 2.17 6.97 9.92
CA ARG A 158 3.40 7.76 9.96
C ARG A 158 3.20 8.91 10.92
N ASN A 159 4.22 9.19 11.71
CA ASN A 159 4.17 10.27 12.68
C ASN A 159 4.09 11.64 11.95
N PRO A 160 3.02 12.43 12.15
CA PRO A 160 2.88 13.72 11.49
C PRO A 160 3.75 14.82 12.15
N GLY A 161 4.40 14.53 13.27
CA GLY A 161 5.36 15.38 13.96
C GLY A 161 4.75 16.45 14.87
N ASN A 162 3.59 16.99 14.52
CA ASN A 162 2.81 17.92 15.37
C ASN A 162 2.09 17.20 16.52
N LEU A 163 1.79 15.91 16.35
CA LEU A 163 1.31 15.00 17.38
C LEU A 163 2.43 14.00 17.62
N SER A 164 3.20 14.16 18.70
CA SER A 164 4.25 13.19 19.02
C SER A 164 3.61 11.84 19.36
N TRP A 165 3.60 10.93 18.40
CA TRP A 165 3.28 9.54 18.68
C TRP A 165 4.41 9.01 19.56
N SER A 166 4.09 8.57 20.78
CA SER A 166 5.08 8.01 21.73
C SER A 166 5.52 6.59 21.37
N MET A 167 5.39 6.22 20.10
CA MET A 167 5.65 4.89 19.57
C MET A 167 6.93 4.91 18.74
N ALA A 168 7.64 3.78 18.71
CA ALA A 168 8.85 3.67 17.90
C ALA A 168 8.50 3.65 16.41
N GLU A 169 9.32 4.34 15.61
CA GLU A 169 9.28 4.29 14.15
C GLU A 169 10.27 3.22 13.64
N ASP A 170 9.91 2.49 12.59
CA ASP A 170 10.86 1.62 11.88
C ASP A 170 11.80 2.41 10.97
N CYS A 171 12.74 1.72 10.31
CA CYS A 171 13.70 2.34 9.39
C CYS A 171 13.05 3.02 8.17
N PHE A 172 11.75 2.84 7.94
CA PHE A 172 10.96 3.49 6.90
C PHE A 172 10.10 4.64 7.43
N GLY A 173 10.19 4.98 8.73
CA GLY A 173 9.38 6.02 9.37
C GLY A 173 7.95 5.61 9.68
N ARG A 174 7.65 4.30 9.65
CA ARG A 174 6.31 3.77 9.91
C ARG A 174 6.18 3.40 11.37
N VAL A 175 4.96 3.50 11.88
CA VAL A 175 4.59 3.10 13.24
C VAL A 175 3.50 2.05 13.16
N VAL A 176 3.64 0.96 13.92
CA VAL A 176 2.57 -0.03 14.10
C VAL A 176 1.91 0.18 15.46
N LEU A 177 0.58 0.31 15.46
CA LEU A 177 -0.19 0.66 16.65
C LEU A 177 -0.37 -0.53 17.63
N GLN A 178 -0.09 -1.77 17.20
CA GLN A 178 -0.11 -2.97 18.04
C GLN A 178 0.98 -3.98 17.63
N ASP A 179 2.15 -3.87 18.26
CA ASP A 179 3.41 -4.36 17.70
C ASP A 179 3.68 -5.87 17.85
N SER A 180 3.14 -6.53 18.88
CA SER A 180 3.61 -7.89 19.25
C SER A 180 2.86 -9.07 18.62
N LYS A 181 1.72 -8.85 17.96
CA LYS A 181 0.89 -9.93 17.37
C LYS A 181 0.67 -9.83 15.86
N ASN A 182 1.09 -8.73 15.24
CA ASN A 182 0.66 -8.38 13.90
C ASN A 182 1.85 -8.19 12.95
N PRO A 183 2.28 -9.23 12.24
CA PRO A 183 3.43 -9.14 11.36
C PRO A 183 3.13 -8.35 10.09
N TRP A 184 4.20 -7.90 9.45
CA TRP A 184 4.21 -7.63 8.03
C TRP A 184 4.23 -8.95 7.27
N ILE A 185 3.35 -9.08 6.29
CA ILE A 185 3.33 -10.20 5.35
C ILE A 185 3.95 -9.76 4.03
N PHE A 186 4.60 -10.70 3.36
CA PHE A 186 5.14 -10.54 2.03
C PHE A 186 4.48 -11.56 1.11
N LEU A 187 3.90 -11.07 0.03
CA LEU A 187 3.21 -11.89 -0.97
C LEU A 187 3.92 -11.73 -2.31
N LEU A 188 4.08 -12.83 -3.05
CA LEU A 188 4.53 -12.82 -4.43
C LEU A 188 3.62 -13.73 -5.25
N GLY A 189 3.10 -13.21 -6.36
CA GLY A 189 2.21 -13.95 -7.24
C GLY A 189 0.98 -14.55 -6.56
N GLY A 190 0.47 -13.96 -5.48
CA GLY A 190 -0.67 -14.47 -4.71
C GLY A 190 -0.32 -15.56 -3.68
N THR A 191 0.93 -15.63 -3.24
CA THR A 191 1.36 -16.61 -2.22
C THR A 191 2.19 -15.93 -1.16
N LEU A 192 1.95 -16.28 0.10
CA LEU A 192 2.75 -15.82 1.23
C LEU A 192 4.16 -16.38 1.15
N VAL A 193 5.15 -15.50 1.08
CA VAL A 193 6.57 -15.85 0.94
C VAL A 193 7.38 -15.56 2.21
N ALA A 194 6.95 -14.60 3.01
CA ALA A 194 7.58 -14.29 4.29
C ALA A 194 6.62 -13.59 5.26
N LYS A 195 6.95 -13.68 6.56
CA LYS A 195 6.38 -12.86 7.63
C LYS A 195 7.53 -12.23 8.41
N ARG A 196 7.39 -10.96 8.80
CA ARG A 196 8.38 -10.25 9.63
C ARG A 196 7.69 -9.42 10.69
N SER A 197 8.31 -9.32 11.86
CA SER A 197 7.86 -8.38 12.88
C SER A 197 8.23 -6.96 12.47
N HIS A 198 7.40 -5.98 12.83
CA HIS A 198 7.71 -4.59 12.55
C HIS A 198 9.03 -4.16 13.21
N GLY A 199 9.78 -3.28 12.55
CA GLY A 199 11.08 -2.81 13.04
C GLY A 199 12.22 -3.82 13.03
N THR A 200 11.98 -5.11 12.72
CA THR A 200 13.00 -6.17 12.84
C THR A 200 13.60 -6.65 11.52
N TYR A 201 13.32 -6.00 10.39
CA TYR A 201 13.79 -6.47 9.08
C TYR A 201 14.24 -5.32 8.18
N GLN A 202 15.20 -5.64 7.31
CA GLN A 202 15.51 -4.81 6.16
C GLN A 202 14.87 -5.41 4.91
N ILE A 203 14.29 -4.55 4.08
CA ILE A 203 13.67 -4.97 2.81
C ILE A 203 14.66 -5.74 1.92
N SER A 204 15.93 -5.33 1.88
CA SER A 204 16.98 -6.01 1.11
C SER A 204 17.20 -7.45 1.54
N GLU A 205 17.07 -7.76 2.82
CA GLU A 205 17.21 -9.12 3.36
C GLU A 205 16.01 -10.00 2.96
N VAL A 206 14.82 -9.41 2.97
CA VAL A 206 13.59 -10.09 2.51
C VAL A 206 13.71 -10.42 1.03
N ILE A 207 14.10 -9.45 0.19
CA ILE A 207 14.37 -9.69 -1.24
C ILE A 207 15.40 -10.81 -1.41
N LYS A 208 16.54 -10.74 -0.73
CA LYS A 208 17.59 -11.76 -0.83
C LYS A 208 17.07 -13.15 -0.48
N THR A 209 16.24 -13.27 0.55
CA THR A 209 15.63 -14.54 0.96
C THR A 209 14.68 -15.09 -0.10
N ILE A 210 13.86 -14.22 -0.69
CA ILE A 210 12.91 -14.60 -1.75
C ILE A 210 13.66 -14.99 -3.02
N LEU A 211 14.73 -14.29 -3.37
CA LEU A 211 15.52 -14.56 -4.58
C LEU A 211 16.46 -15.78 -4.49
N GLN A 212 16.59 -16.41 -3.32
CA GLN A 212 17.39 -17.64 -3.20
C GLN A 212 16.77 -18.77 -4.04
N GLN A 213 17.63 -19.51 -4.76
CA GLN A 213 17.21 -20.57 -5.70
C GLN A 213 16.31 -21.63 -5.07
N ASP A 214 16.48 -21.94 -3.79
CA ASP A 214 15.66 -22.90 -3.06
C ASP A 214 14.22 -22.42 -2.82
N PHE A 215 14.00 -21.11 -2.71
CA PHE A 215 12.67 -20.54 -2.65
C PHE A 215 12.01 -20.60 -4.02
N HIS A 216 12.75 -20.22 -5.08
CA HIS A 216 12.26 -20.29 -6.46
C HIS A 216 11.84 -21.72 -6.83
N SER A 217 12.67 -22.73 -6.58
CA SER A 217 12.35 -24.12 -6.93
C SER A 217 11.07 -24.62 -6.24
N ARG A 218 10.86 -24.26 -4.96
CA ARG A 218 9.63 -24.60 -4.21
C ARG A 218 8.43 -23.81 -4.70
N PHE A 219 8.55 -22.50 -4.86
CA PHE A 219 7.48 -21.65 -5.36
C PHE A 219 6.99 -22.10 -6.74
N PHE A 220 7.92 -22.40 -7.66
CA PHE A 220 7.60 -22.88 -9.00
C PHE A 220 7.14 -24.35 -9.04
N SER A 221 7.45 -25.17 -8.02
CA SER A 221 6.92 -26.55 -7.93
C SER A 221 5.41 -26.61 -7.72
N TYR A 222 4.81 -25.56 -7.13
CA TYR A 222 3.36 -25.42 -6.95
C TYR A 222 2.69 -24.54 -8.01
N TYR A 223 3.48 -23.96 -8.92
CA TYR A 223 2.97 -23.15 -10.03
C TYR A 223 2.32 -24.06 -11.09
N ARG A 224 1.04 -23.82 -11.38
CA ARG A 224 0.32 -24.50 -12.47
C ARG A 224 0.16 -23.56 -13.67
N PRO A 225 0.89 -23.79 -14.78
CA PRO A 225 0.68 -23.04 -16.02
C PRO A 225 -0.80 -23.13 -16.44
N GLY A 226 -1.41 -21.98 -16.77
CA GLY A 226 -2.80 -21.91 -17.25
C GLY A 226 -3.87 -21.52 -16.21
N LEU A 227 -3.58 -21.59 -14.90
CA LEU A 227 -4.51 -21.13 -13.85
C LEU A 227 -4.34 -19.64 -13.49
N ARG A 228 -3.19 -19.04 -13.84
CA ARG A 228 -2.83 -17.65 -13.51
C ARG A 228 -2.28 -16.85 -14.71
N GLY A 229 -2.83 -17.10 -15.91
CA GLY A 229 -2.66 -16.29 -17.12
C GLY A 229 -1.28 -15.64 -17.32
N GLY A 230 -0.29 -16.39 -17.80
CA GLY A 230 1.02 -15.84 -18.11
C GLY A 230 1.81 -16.71 -19.07
N VAL A 231 1.83 -16.31 -20.34
CA VAL A 231 2.96 -16.59 -21.24
C VAL A 231 4.14 -15.80 -20.67
N TRP A 232 5.25 -16.50 -20.43
CA TRP A 232 6.48 -15.91 -19.94
C TRP A 232 7.02 -14.92 -20.98
N ASP A 233 6.97 -13.64 -20.68
CA ASP A 233 7.78 -12.62 -21.35
C ASP A 233 9.01 -12.35 -20.46
N ASP A 234 10.15 -12.04 -21.06
CA ASP A 234 11.55 -12.07 -20.57
C ASP A 234 11.87 -11.33 -19.25
N THR A 235 10.87 -10.83 -18.53
CA THR A 235 10.96 -10.02 -17.33
C THR A 235 11.40 -10.81 -16.09
N VAL A 236 11.23 -12.14 -16.03
CA VAL A 236 11.77 -12.95 -14.92
C VAL A 236 13.30 -13.01 -14.95
N ARG A 237 13.93 -12.74 -16.11
CA ARG A 237 15.38 -12.49 -16.13
C ARG A 237 15.75 -11.28 -15.28
N ILE A 238 14.90 -10.26 -15.09
CA ILE A 238 15.24 -9.05 -14.33
C ILE A 238 15.35 -9.33 -12.81
N LEU A 239 14.73 -10.38 -12.29
CA LEU A 239 14.90 -10.81 -10.89
C LEU A 239 16.12 -11.72 -10.70
N VAL A 240 16.72 -12.23 -11.79
CA VAL A 240 17.79 -13.25 -11.76
C VAL A 240 19.08 -12.79 -12.45
N SER A 241 19.04 -11.74 -13.28
CA SER A 241 20.21 -11.17 -13.95
C SER A 241 20.82 -10.08 -13.08
N GLU A 242 21.88 -10.49 -12.37
CA GLU A 242 23.05 -9.72 -11.88
C GLU A 242 22.88 -8.22 -11.57
#